data_AF-A0A9P8IML1-F1
#
_entry.id   AF-A0A9P8IML1-F1
#
_cell.length_a   1.000
_cell.length_b   1.000
_cell.length_c   1.000
_cell.angle_alpha   90.00
_cell.angle_beta   90.00
_cell.angle_gamma   90.00
#
_symmetry.space_group_name_H-M   'P 1'
#
loop_
_entity.id
_entity.type
_entity.pdbx_description
1 polymer ?
#
loop_
_entity_poly.entity_id
_entity_poly.type
_entity_poly.pdbx_seq_one_letter_code
_entity_poly.pdbx_strand_id
1 'polypeptide(L)'
;MAATAVSDQTTDLSEQYDTPLGLAHSTMQALKDRIKLHYDLASDYYLSLWGEHIHHGYWPTPESEATQTKEEAQANLIQLLLDISKIPSNSSVLDVGCGIGGTSRYLASKHGSSVTGITISSKQVKIANRLTKAAIEDTSSSDVSDDNGFAKLGEGKVKFLELDAEKMGDFFSDQQGTFDAVWISEALSHFPNKTLFFENVMKVLKPGGKLVLADWFKDEYTDETTFINDIKPIEDGMLLPPLCTQQGYVDLAKNAGLTVLSEPKDISQQVRKTWCEYHVSDC
;
A
#
# COMPACT_ATOMS: atom_id res chain seq x y z
N MET A 1 38.09 47.60 18.66
CA MET A 1 37.91 46.22 18.14
C MET A 1 36.48 46.12 17.66
N ALA A 2 36.28 45.83 16.38
CA ALA A 2 34.95 45.65 15.79
C ALA A 2 34.43 44.26 16.16
N ALA A 3 33.24 44.19 16.77
CA ALA A 3 32.52 42.94 16.97
C ALA A 3 31.67 42.68 15.72
N THR A 4 32.02 41.62 14.99
CA THR A 4 31.28 41.09 13.85
C THR A 4 29.96 40.51 14.32
N ALA A 5 28.84 41.02 13.79
CA ALA A 5 27.52 40.43 13.97
C ALA A 5 27.44 39.13 13.15
N VAL A 6 27.21 38.01 13.83
CA VAL A 6 26.83 36.76 13.17
C VAL A 6 25.33 36.82 12.96
N SER A 7 24.91 36.88 11.69
CA SER A 7 23.50 36.77 11.32
C SER A 7 23.04 35.35 11.60
N ASP A 8 22.11 35.20 12.54
CA ASP A 8 21.40 33.95 12.78
C ASP A 8 20.42 33.74 11.61
N GLN A 9 20.90 33.11 10.54
CA GLN A 9 20.03 32.58 9.50
C GLN A 9 19.50 31.23 9.96
N THR A 10 18.53 31.26 10.86
CA THR A 10 17.58 30.16 11.01
C THR A 10 16.74 30.14 9.73
N THR A 11 17.17 29.36 8.74
CA THR A 11 16.29 28.98 7.64
C THR A 11 15.19 28.13 8.23
N ASP A 12 14.01 28.73 8.39
CA ASP A 12 12.81 28.04 8.81
C ASP A 12 12.43 27.03 7.72
N LEU A 13 12.97 25.82 7.83
CA LEU A 13 12.66 24.71 6.92
C LEU A 13 11.15 24.39 6.96
N SER A 14 10.41 24.79 8.00
CA SER A 14 8.98 24.48 8.12
C SER A 14 8.11 25.21 7.11
N GLU A 15 8.49 26.40 6.64
CA GLU A 15 7.75 27.12 5.59
C GLU A 15 7.81 26.43 4.22
N GLN A 16 8.83 25.60 3.96
CA GLN A 16 8.99 24.86 2.70
C GLN A 16 8.18 23.55 2.63
N TYR A 17 7.71 23.06 3.78
CA TYR A 17 7.00 21.77 3.91
C TYR A 17 5.56 21.94 4.42
N ASP A 18 5.04 23.16 4.41
CA ASP A 18 3.66 23.42 4.78
C ASP A 18 2.73 22.81 3.72
N THR A 19 2.22 21.62 4.05
CA THR A 19 1.18 20.97 3.25
C THR A 19 -0.13 21.48 3.83
N PRO A 20 -0.92 22.28 3.12
CA PRO A 20 -2.15 22.84 3.70
C PRO A 20 -3.17 21.71 3.91
N LEU A 21 -3.10 21.12 5.10
CA LEU A 21 -4.06 20.17 5.63
C LEU A 21 -5.38 20.92 5.84
N GLY A 22 -6.47 20.39 5.28
CA GLY A 22 -7.82 20.94 5.45
C GLY A 22 -8.36 21.87 4.35
N LEU A 23 -7.65 22.09 3.24
CA LEU A 23 -8.23 22.81 2.10
C LEU A 23 -9.07 21.87 1.21
N ALA A 24 -10.34 22.21 0.97
CA ALA A 24 -11.18 21.53 -0.01
C ALA A 24 -10.45 21.38 -1.37
N HIS A 25 -10.52 20.21 -1.98
CA HIS A 25 -9.97 19.99 -3.33
C HIS A 25 -11.05 20.31 -4.36
N SER A 26 -10.72 21.19 -5.32
CA SER A 26 -11.66 21.63 -6.34
C SER A 26 -11.86 20.61 -7.46
N THR A 27 -10.97 19.61 -7.59
CA THR A 27 -11.06 18.51 -8.56
C THR A 27 -10.36 17.24 -8.06
N MET A 28 -10.69 16.08 -8.63
CA MET A 28 -10.04 14.79 -8.33
C MET A 28 -8.54 14.76 -8.71
N GLN A 29 -8.15 15.49 -9.77
CA GLN A 29 -6.73 15.61 -10.14
C GLN A 29 -5.94 16.35 -9.06
N ALA A 30 -6.51 17.43 -8.50
CA ALA A 30 -5.89 18.17 -7.42
C ALA A 30 -5.76 17.36 -6.10
N LEU A 31 -6.65 16.39 -5.87
CA LEU A 31 -6.51 15.43 -4.77
C LEU A 31 -5.34 14.46 -5.03
N LYS A 32 -5.26 13.88 -6.23
CA LYS A 32 -4.16 12.99 -6.62
C LYS A 32 -2.80 13.67 -6.53
N ASP A 33 -2.69 14.91 -7.00
CA ASP A 33 -1.44 15.67 -6.96
C ASP A 33 -1.00 15.94 -5.51
N ARG A 34 -1.96 16.20 -4.59
CA ARG A 34 -1.68 16.35 -3.16
C ARG A 34 -1.26 15.05 -2.50
N ILE A 35 -1.94 13.94 -2.78
CA ILE A 35 -1.55 12.61 -2.29
C ILE A 35 -0.11 12.31 -2.72
N LYS A 36 0.20 12.55 -4.00
CA LYS A 36 1.56 12.36 -4.54
C LYS A 36 2.58 13.23 -3.79
N LEU A 37 2.29 14.52 -3.59
CA LEU A 37 3.17 15.44 -2.87
C LEU A 37 3.38 15.00 -1.41
N HIS A 38 2.32 14.61 -0.71
CA HIS A 38 2.37 14.10 0.66
C HIS A 38 3.31 12.90 0.77
N TYR A 39 3.15 11.87 -0.07
CA TYR A 39 4.07 10.73 -0.06
C TYR A 39 5.48 11.09 -0.54
N ASP A 40 5.64 11.97 -1.53
CA ASP A 40 6.97 12.40 -1.97
C ASP A 40 7.73 13.12 -0.84
N LEU A 41 7.06 13.89 0.01
CA LEU A 41 7.67 14.55 1.16
C LEU A 41 7.87 13.60 2.34
N ALA A 42 6.87 12.79 2.66
CA ALA A 42 6.84 11.99 3.88
C ALA A 42 7.48 10.59 3.73
N SER A 43 7.80 10.09 2.53
CA SER A 43 8.26 8.69 2.35
C SER A 43 9.51 8.32 3.17
N ASP A 44 10.46 9.24 3.38
CA ASP A 44 11.63 8.95 4.22
C ASP A 44 11.25 8.88 5.72
N TYR A 45 10.27 9.68 6.13
CA TYR A 45 9.70 9.66 7.48
C TYR A 45 8.82 8.41 7.69
N TYR A 46 7.99 8.05 6.71
CA TYR A 46 7.23 6.80 6.69
C TYR A 46 8.14 5.58 6.71
N LEU A 47 9.27 5.56 5.99
CA LEU A 47 10.26 4.48 6.10
C LEU A 47 10.79 4.36 7.53
N SER A 48 11.09 5.48 8.19
CA SER A 48 11.59 5.48 9.57
C SER A 48 10.55 5.05 10.61
N LEU A 49 9.25 5.26 10.35
CA LEU A 49 8.15 4.97 11.28
C LEU A 49 7.43 3.64 11.00
N TRP A 50 7.39 3.21 9.74
CA TRP A 50 6.60 2.07 9.28
C TRP A 50 7.43 0.87 8.82
N GLY A 51 8.76 1.01 8.72
CA GLY A 51 9.62 -0.03 8.17
C GLY A 51 9.41 -0.18 6.67
N GLU A 52 9.75 -1.36 6.13
CA GLU A 52 9.67 -1.61 4.68
C GLU A 52 8.25 -1.86 4.17
N HIS A 53 7.30 -2.12 5.07
CA HIS A 53 5.89 -2.35 4.76
C HIS A 53 5.04 -1.16 5.19
N ILE A 54 4.29 -0.57 4.26
CA ILE A 54 3.40 0.57 4.55
C ILE A 54 1.96 0.06 4.65
N HIS A 55 1.71 -0.81 5.63
CA HIS A 55 0.38 -1.34 5.98
C HIS A 55 0.38 -1.84 7.43
N HIS A 56 -0.79 -2.22 7.95
CA HIS A 56 -0.93 -2.70 9.32
C HIS A 56 -0.20 -4.02 9.57
N GLY A 57 0.16 -4.23 10.84
CA GLY A 57 0.58 -5.52 11.35
C GLY A 57 -0.64 -6.38 11.73
N TYR A 58 -0.57 -7.69 11.49
CA TYR A 58 -1.57 -8.67 11.89
C TYR A 58 -1.00 -9.58 12.99
N TRP A 59 -1.58 -9.48 14.19
CA TRP A 59 -1.27 -10.33 15.33
C TRP A 59 -2.39 -11.36 15.54
N PRO A 60 -2.23 -12.61 15.03
CA PRO A 60 -3.31 -13.61 15.04
C PRO A 60 -3.71 -14.09 16.43
N THR A 61 -2.83 -13.99 17.42
CA THR A 61 -3.03 -14.47 18.79
C THR A 61 -2.55 -13.45 19.83
N PRO A 62 -3.07 -13.48 21.07
CA PRO A 62 -2.54 -12.65 22.16
C PRO A 62 -1.04 -12.86 22.42
N GLU A 63 -0.54 -14.09 22.22
CA GLU A 63 0.88 -14.40 22.32
C GLU A 63 1.69 -13.68 21.24
N SER A 64 1.23 -13.72 19.98
CA SER A 64 1.88 -12.96 18.90
C SER A 64 1.83 -11.46 19.20
N GLU A 65 0.71 -10.93 19.68
CA GLU A 65 0.54 -9.52 20.03
C GLU A 65 1.54 -9.08 21.12
N ALA A 66 1.85 -9.96 22.08
CA ALA A 66 2.79 -9.70 23.16
C ALA A 66 4.27 -9.87 22.77
N THR A 67 4.59 -10.70 21.78
CA THR A 67 5.97 -11.15 21.53
C THR A 67 6.56 -10.73 20.19
N GLN A 68 5.74 -10.54 19.17
CA GLN A 68 6.21 -10.26 17.81
C GLN A 68 6.41 -8.76 17.57
N THR A 69 7.42 -8.44 16.76
CA THR A 69 7.65 -7.08 16.29
C THR A 69 6.57 -6.67 15.28
N LYS A 70 6.51 -5.37 15.00
CA LYS A 70 5.65 -4.82 13.96
C LYS A 70 5.93 -5.44 12.59
N GLU A 71 7.20 -5.60 12.22
CA GLU A 71 7.63 -6.16 10.93
C GLU A 71 7.21 -7.62 10.78
N GLU A 72 7.33 -8.41 11.85
CA GLU A 72 6.82 -9.79 11.90
C GLU A 72 5.31 -9.82 11.70
N ALA A 73 4.58 -8.90 12.35
CA ALA A 73 3.13 -8.79 12.19
C ALA A 73 2.72 -8.34 10.78
N GLN A 74 3.47 -7.46 10.13
CA GLN A 74 3.24 -7.07 8.74
C GLN A 74 3.46 -8.26 7.80
N ALA A 75 4.51 -9.05 8.02
CA ALA A 75 4.70 -10.31 7.30
C ALA A 75 3.55 -11.30 7.52
N ASN A 76 3.00 -11.39 8.73
CA ASN A 76 1.83 -12.23 9.00
C ASN A 76 0.59 -11.80 8.22
N LEU A 77 0.38 -10.50 7.97
CA LEU A 77 -0.74 -10.03 7.16
C LEU A 77 -0.60 -10.51 5.71
N ILE A 78 0.62 -10.46 5.15
CA ILE A 78 0.91 -10.99 3.82
C ILE A 78 0.66 -12.50 3.80
N GLN A 79 1.10 -13.24 4.82
CA GLN A 79 0.87 -14.67 4.92
C GLN A 79 -0.63 -15.02 5.02
N LEU A 80 -1.41 -14.29 5.81
CA LEU A 80 -2.86 -14.47 5.90
C LEU A 80 -3.52 -14.33 4.53
N LEU A 81 -3.13 -13.30 3.76
CA LEU A 81 -3.66 -13.06 2.42
C LEU A 81 -3.22 -14.14 1.42
N LEU A 82 -2.00 -14.68 1.53
CA LEU A 82 -1.56 -15.84 0.75
C LEU A 82 -2.39 -17.09 1.08
N ASP A 83 -2.64 -17.36 2.37
CA ASP A 83 -3.39 -18.54 2.83
C ASP A 83 -4.86 -18.51 2.36
N ILE A 84 -5.49 -17.34 2.44
CA ILE A 84 -6.88 -17.15 1.97
C ILE A 84 -6.92 -17.25 0.44
N SER A 85 -6.04 -16.52 -0.25
CA SER A 85 -6.08 -16.44 -1.70
C SER A 85 -5.67 -17.74 -2.36
N LYS A 86 -4.79 -18.54 -1.76
CA LYS A 86 -4.21 -19.76 -2.36
C LYS A 86 -3.69 -19.49 -3.77
N ILE A 87 -3.06 -18.34 -3.99
CA ILE A 87 -2.38 -18.08 -5.26
C ILE A 87 -1.22 -19.09 -5.38
N PRO A 88 -0.94 -19.63 -6.58
CA PRO A 88 0.15 -20.58 -6.74
C PRO A 88 1.51 -19.93 -6.42
N SER A 89 2.45 -20.72 -5.88
CA SER A 89 3.85 -20.33 -5.86
C SER A 89 4.33 -20.03 -7.28
N ASN A 90 5.27 -19.10 -7.42
CA ASN A 90 5.74 -18.60 -8.72
C ASN A 90 4.68 -17.89 -9.59
N SER A 91 3.58 -17.45 -8.98
CA SER A 91 2.55 -16.62 -9.63
C SER A 91 3.10 -15.28 -10.15
N SER A 92 2.52 -14.79 -11.24
CA SER A 92 2.67 -13.39 -11.64
C SER A 92 1.70 -12.52 -10.86
N VAL A 93 2.23 -11.53 -10.15
CA VAL A 93 1.45 -10.65 -9.25
C VAL A 93 1.61 -9.19 -9.67
N LEU A 94 0.50 -8.47 -9.77
CA LEU A 94 0.48 -7.01 -9.85
C LEU A 94 0.17 -6.43 -8.47
N ASP A 95 1.15 -5.79 -7.83
CA ASP A 95 1.00 -5.14 -6.52
C ASP A 95 0.64 -3.66 -6.71
N VAL A 96 -0.64 -3.34 -6.52
CA VAL A 96 -1.24 -2.03 -6.81
C VAL A 96 -1.18 -1.14 -5.57
N GLY A 97 -0.45 -0.03 -5.68
CA GLY A 97 -0.12 0.78 -4.51
C GLY A 97 1.03 0.16 -3.70
N CYS A 98 2.08 -0.32 -4.37
CA CYS A 98 3.15 -1.11 -3.77
C CYS A 98 4.01 -0.34 -2.73
N GLY A 99 3.80 0.96 -2.56
CA GLY A 99 4.62 1.82 -1.70
C GLY A 99 6.10 1.70 -2.03
N ILE A 100 6.92 1.52 -0.99
CA ILE A 100 8.37 1.29 -1.10
C ILE A 100 8.74 -0.18 -1.35
N GLY A 101 7.76 -1.04 -1.66
CA GLY A 101 7.97 -2.37 -2.22
C GLY A 101 8.26 -3.51 -1.23
N GLY A 102 8.04 -3.33 0.08
CA GLY A 102 8.23 -4.39 1.07
C GLY A 102 7.40 -5.64 0.77
N THR A 103 6.10 -5.47 0.52
CA THR A 103 5.20 -6.57 0.14
C THR A 103 5.63 -7.21 -1.17
N SER A 104 5.99 -6.41 -2.18
CA SER A 104 6.46 -6.93 -3.46
C SER A 104 7.74 -7.77 -3.31
N ARG A 105 8.70 -7.31 -2.50
CA ARG A 105 9.93 -8.06 -2.17
C ARG A 105 9.65 -9.32 -1.38
N TYR A 106 8.70 -9.28 -0.43
CA TYR A 106 8.29 -10.46 0.33
C TYR A 106 7.72 -11.53 -0.59
N LEU A 107 6.76 -11.16 -1.45
CA LEU A 107 6.14 -12.08 -2.42
C LEU A 107 7.18 -12.68 -3.39
N ALA A 108 8.14 -11.87 -3.87
CA ALA A 108 9.21 -12.37 -4.72
C ALA A 108 10.14 -13.34 -3.97
N SER A 109 10.65 -12.95 -2.81
CA SER A 109 11.69 -13.69 -2.08
C SER A 109 11.17 -14.94 -1.36
N LYS A 110 9.98 -14.87 -0.74
CA LYS A 110 9.42 -15.93 0.11
C LYS A 110 8.43 -16.82 -0.62
N HIS A 111 7.66 -16.27 -1.56
CA HIS A 111 6.63 -17.00 -2.30
C HIS A 111 7.05 -17.35 -3.74
N GLY A 112 8.21 -16.84 -4.20
CA GLY A 112 8.75 -17.11 -5.53
C GLY A 112 8.05 -16.33 -6.66
N SER A 113 7.16 -15.39 -6.33
CA SER A 113 6.36 -14.68 -7.34
C SER A 113 7.18 -13.80 -8.28
N SER A 114 6.67 -13.59 -9.49
CA SER A 114 7.10 -12.52 -10.39
C SER A 114 6.22 -11.29 -10.16
N VAL A 115 6.74 -10.30 -9.43
CA VAL A 115 5.94 -9.18 -8.93
C VAL A 115 6.22 -7.89 -9.71
N THR A 116 5.17 -7.28 -10.24
CA THR A 116 5.22 -5.90 -10.75
C THR A 116 4.53 -5.00 -9.75
N GLY A 117 5.29 -4.16 -9.05
CA GLY A 117 4.73 -3.13 -8.16
C GLY A 117 4.44 -1.85 -8.92
N ILE A 118 3.28 -1.25 -8.68
CA ILE A 118 2.92 0.06 -9.25
C ILE A 118 2.59 1.06 -8.14
N THR A 119 3.08 2.29 -8.29
CA THR A 119 2.74 3.42 -7.41
C THR A 119 2.74 4.73 -8.20
N ILE A 120 2.02 5.75 -7.74
CA ILE A 120 2.02 7.10 -8.34
C ILE A 120 3.24 7.94 -7.93
N SER A 121 4.02 7.48 -6.94
CA SER A 121 5.19 8.23 -6.45
C SER A 121 6.48 7.71 -7.08
N SER A 122 7.09 8.55 -7.93
CA SER A 122 8.43 8.29 -8.48
C SER A 122 9.50 8.14 -7.40
N LYS A 123 9.34 8.82 -6.25
CA LYS A 123 10.23 8.68 -5.08
C LYS A 123 10.11 7.29 -4.47
N GLN A 124 8.89 6.79 -4.27
CA GLN A 124 8.68 5.42 -3.77
C GLN A 124 9.27 4.37 -4.71
N VAL A 125 9.15 4.53 -6.03
CA VAL A 125 9.82 3.65 -7.01
C VAL A 125 11.34 3.66 -6.82
N LYS A 126 11.95 4.84 -6.65
CA LYS A 126 13.40 4.94 -6.40
C LYS A 126 13.81 4.25 -5.10
N ILE A 127 13.04 4.44 -4.02
CA ILE A 127 13.30 3.79 -2.73
C ILE A 127 13.14 2.27 -2.86
N ALA A 128 12.07 1.79 -3.51
CA ALA A 128 11.82 0.37 -3.72
C ALA A 128 12.95 -0.30 -4.50
N ASN A 129 13.44 0.33 -5.56
CA ASN A 129 14.60 -0.16 -6.32
C ASN A 129 15.88 -0.17 -5.46
N ARG A 130 16.14 0.89 -4.67
CA ARG A 130 17.31 0.94 -3.78
C ARG A 130 17.29 -0.17 -2.72
N LEU A 131 16.15 -0.37 -2.05
CA LEU A 131 15.99 -1.42 -1.03
C LEU A 131 16.08 -2.82 -1.65
N THR A 132 15.53 -3.01 -2.85
CA THR A 132 15.66 -4.26 -3.59
C THR A 132 17.12 -4.58 -3.91
N LYS A 133 17.88 -3.59 -4.37
CA LYS A 133 19.31 -3.76 -4.63
C LYS A 133 20.08 -4.15 -3.36
N ALA A 134 19.83 -3.48 -2.24
CA ALA A 134 20.44 -3.83 -0.95
C ALA A 134 20.11 -5.27 -0.53
N ALA A 135 18.84 -5.68 -0.65
CA ALA A 135 18.42 -7.05 -0.34
C ALA A 135 19.09 -8.11 -1.24
N ILE A 136 19.37 -7.78 -2.50
CA ILE A 136 20.11 -8.68 -3.41
C ILE A 136 21.57 -8.82 -2.96
N GLU A 137 22.22 -7.70 -2.65
CA GLU A 137 23.60 -7.65 -2.16
C GLU A 137 23.78 -8.47 -0.87
N ASP A 138 22.82 -8.40 0.05
CA ASP A 138 22.84 -9.16 1.31
C ASP A 138 22.72 -10.69 1.10
N THR A 139 22.08 -11.13 0.02
CA THR A 139 21.92 -12.57 -0.26
C THR A 139 23.08 -13.19 -1.04
N SER A 140 24.17 -12.45 -1.29
CA SER A 140 25.29 -12.86 -2.17
C SER A 140 24.84 -13.32 -3.56
N SER A 141 23.65 -12.90 -3.98
CA SER A 141 23.12 -13.18 -5.31
C SER A 141 23.69 -12.15 -6.27
N SER A 142 24.16 -12.59 -7.45
CA SER A 142 24.52 -11.64 -8.51
C SER A 142 23.29 -10.82 -8.90
N ASP A 143 23.42 -9.49 -8.92
CA ASP A 143 22.42 -8.57 -9.46
C ASP A 143 22.22 -8.87 -10.95
N VAL A 144 21.21 -9.68 -11.25
CA VAL A 144 20.78 -9.97 -12.61
C VAL A 144 19.40 -9.37 -12.77
N SER A 145 19.40 -8.14 -13.27
CA SER A 145 18.21 -7.57 -13.88
C SER A 145 17.98 -8.25 -15.22
N ASP A 146 16.77 -8.75 -15.49
CA ASP A 146 16.41 -9.28 -16.81
C ASP A 146 16.15 -8.14 -17.82
N ASP A 147 16.09 -8.48 -19.12
CA ASP A 147 15.86 -7.51 -20.20
C ASP A 147 14.50 -6.77 -20.07
N ASN A 148 13.61 -7.24 -19.20
CA ASN A 148 12.30 -6.64 -18.92
C ASN A 148 12.29 -5.80 -17.62
N GLY A 149 13.47 -5.55 -17.03
CA GLY A 149 13.66 -4.69 -15.86
C GLY A 149 13.33 -5.35 -14.53
N PHE A 150 13.21 -6.69 -14.47
CA PHE A 150 13.03 -7.38 -13.20
C PHE A 150 14.35 -7.69 -12.52
N ALA A 151 14.47 -7.36 -11.24
CA ALA A 151 15.56 -7.80 -10.39
C ALA A 151 15.22 -9.16 -9.75
N LYS A 152 16.11 -10.14 -9.86
CA LYS A 152 15.94 -11.46 -9.22
C LYS A 152 16.08 -11.34 -7.70
N LEU A 153 15.15 -11.92 -6.95
CA LEU A 153 15.17 -11.91 -5.48
C LEU A 153 14.61 -13.22 -4.94
N GLY A 154 15.44 -14.04 -4.28
CA GLY A 154 15.09 -15.40 -3.89
C GLY A 154 14.79 -16.28 -5.11
N GLU A 155 13.69 -17.04 -5.06
CA GLU A 155 13.20 -17.83 -6.19
C GLU A 155 12.38 -17.00 -7.20
N GLY A 156 11.92 -15.82 -6.79
CA GLY A 156 11.11 -14.92 -7.60
C GLY A 156 11.89 -13.74 -8.18
N LYS A 157 11.14 -12.73 -8.59
CA LYS A 157 11.68 -11.48 -9.16
C LYS A 157 10.72 -10.32 -9.00
N VAL A 158 11.25 -9.10 -8.94
CA VAL A 158 10.45 -7.89 -8.72
C VAL A 158 10.87 -6.74 -9.63
N LYS A 159 9.89 -5.94 -10.06
CA LYS A 159 10.13 -4.63 -10.69
C LYS A 159 9.11 -3.61 -10.19
N PHE A 160 9.45 -2.33 -10.28
CA PHE A 160 8.62 -1.22 -9.82
C PHE A 160 8.40 -0.18 -10.92
N LEU A 161 7.16 0.25 -11.11
CA LEU A 161 6.77 1.23 -12.12
C LEU A 161 6.05 2.41 -11.47
N GLU A 162 6.31 3.61 -11.99
CA GLU A 162 5.48 4.78 -11.72
C GLU A 162 4.24 4.70 -12.61
N LEU A 163 3.10 4.30 -12.05
CA LEU A 163 1.86 4.11 -12.80
C LEU A 163 0.63 4.38 -11.91
N ASP A 164 -0.28 5.20 -12.42
CA ASP A 164 -1.60 5.41 -11.84
C ASP A 164 -2.46 4.16 -12.06
N ALA A 165 -3.03 3.62 -10.99
CA ALA A 165 -3.88 2.44 -11.02
C ALA A 165 -5.14 2.63 -11.89
N GLU A 166 -5.63 3.87 -12.08
CA GLU A 166 -6.73 4.14 -13.01
C GLU A 166 -6.32 3.92 -14.49
N LYS A 167 -5.02 3.93 -14.78
CA LYS A 167 -4.47 3.69 -16.13
C LYS A 167 -3.97 2.25 -16.33
N MET A 168 -3.99 1.41 -15.30
CA MET A 168 -3.36 0.09 -15.36
C MET A 168 -3.99 -0.83 -16.41
N GLY A 169 -5.30 -0.76 -16.61
CA GLY A 169 -6.01 -1.57 -17.61
C GLY A 169 -5.54 -1.28 -19.04
N ASP A 170 -5.30 -0.01 -19.35
CA ASP A 170 -4.83 0.42 -20.68
C ASP A 170 -3.32 0.19 -20.83
N PHE A 171 -2.55 0.44 -19.77
CA PHE A 171 -1.09 0.24 -19.75
C PHE A 171 -0.71 -1.22 -20.00
N PHE A 172 -1.45 -2.16 -19.41
CA PHE A 172 -1.24 -3.60 -19.60
C PHE A 172 -2.15 -4.17 -20.71
N SER A 173 -2.67 -3.35 -21.62
CA SER A 173 -3.61 -3.82 -22.65
C SER A 173 -2.99 -4.83 -23.63
N ASP A 174 -1.72 -4.63 -24.02
CA ASP A 174 -0.94 -5.58 -24.83
C ASP A 174 -0.57 -6.86 -24.05
N GLN A 175 -0.78 -6.83 -22.73
CA GLN A 175 -0.53 -7.89 -21.76
C GLN A 175 -1.82 -8.28 -21.02
N GLN A 176 -2.97 -8.15 -21.69
CA GLN A 176 -4.26 -8.49 -21.08
C GLN A 176 -4.24 -9.91 -20.53
N GLY A 177 -4.77 -10.07 -19.32
CA GLY A 177 -4.80 -11.35 -18.63
C GLY A 177 -3.42 -11.97 -18.44
N THR A 178 -2.46 -11.22 -17.90
CA THR A 178 -1.10 -11.74 -17.61
C THR A 178 -0.85 -12.02 -16.14
N PHE A 179 -1.66 -11.45 -15.24
CA PHE A 179 -1.47 -11.63 -13.80
C PHE A 179 -2.34 -12.77 -13.27
N ASP A 180 -1.71 -13.66 -12.50
CA ASP A 180 -2.41 -14.68 -11.72
C ASP A 180 -3.08 -14.05 -10.49
N ALA A 181 -2.52 -12.93 -10.01
CA ALA A 181 -3.12 -12.15 -8.93
C ALA A 181 -2.93 -10.64 -9.09
N VAL A 182 -3.94 -9.88 -8.71
CA VAL A 182 -3.81 -8.46 -8.36
C VAL A 182 -3.83 -8.38 -6.85
N TRP A 183 -2.79 -7.78 -6.29
CA TRP A 183 -2.63 -7.58 -4.85
C TRP A 183 -2.82 -6.10 -4.53
N ILE A 184 -3.59 -5.80 -3.49
CA ILE A 184 -3.72 -4.44 -2.98
C ILE A 184 -3.84 -4.48 -1.45
N SER A 185 -2.92 -3.82 -0.78
CA SER A 185 -2.86 -3.76 0.68
C SER A 185 -2.93 -2.31 1.12
N GLU A 186 -4.08 -1.92 1.69
CA GLU A 186 -4.33 -0.61 2.31
C GLU A 186 -4.06 0.59 1.39
N ALA A 187 -4.30 0.43 0.09
CA ALA A 187 -4.18 1.50 -0.89
C ALA A 187 -5.51 1.89 -1.54
N LEU A 188 -6.51 0.99 -1.58
CA LEU A 188 -7.76 1.24 -2.32
C LEU A 188 -8.63 2.31 -1.66
N SER A 189 -8.53 2.48 -0.35
CA SER A 189 -9.22 3.52 0.41
C SER A 189 -8.91 4.91 -0.14
N HIS A 190 -7.67 5.15 -0.56
CA HIS A 190 -7.21 6.40 -1.21
C HIS A 190 -7.77 6.62 -2.63
N PHE A 191 -8.35 5.61 -3.28
CA PHE A 191 -8.72 5.73 -4.68
C PHE A 191 -10.05 6.46 -4.83
N PRO A 192 -10.12 7.51 -5.66
CA PRO A 192 -11.35 8.26 -5.86
C PRO A 192 -12.37 7.45 -6.67
N ASN A 193 -11.92 6.73 -7.70
CA ASN A 193 -12.79 5.91 -8.54
C ASN A 193 -12.60 4.41 -8.28
N LYS A 194 -13.24 3.92 -7.21
CA LYS A 194 -13.18 2.50 -6.82
C LYS A 194 -13.82 1.57 -7.85
N THR A 195 -14.90 2.00 -8.51
CA THR A 195 -15.53 1.23 -9.60
C THR A 195 -14.54 0.96 -10.73
N LEU A 196 -13.86 2.01 -11.22
CA LEU A 196 -12.86 1.88 -12.28
C LEU A 196 -11.70 0.98 -11.85
N PHE A 197 -11.30 0.99 -10.57
CA PHE A 197 -10.31 0.04 -10.08
C PHE A 197 -10.75 -1.41 -10.31
N PHE A 198 -11.94 -1.80 -9.87
CA PHE A 198 -12.43 -3.17 -10.07
C PHE A 198 -12.60 -3.53 -11.56
N GLU A 199 -13.03 -2.59 -12.40
CA GLU A 199 -13.07 -2.78 -13.86
C GLU A 199 -11.67 -3.02 -14.44
N ASN A 200 -10.67 -2.25 -14.01
CA ASN A 200 -9.30 -2.43 -14.45
C ASN A 200 -8.68 -3.73 -13.92
N VAL A 201 -9.04 -4.18 -12.72
CA VAL A 201 -8.63 -5.49 -12.18
C VAL A 201 -9.05 -6.60 -13.16
N MET A 202 -10.28 -6.54 -13.68
CA MET A 202 -10.78 -7.52 -14.64
C MET A 202 -10.04 -7.52 -15.98
N LYS A 203 -9.48 -6.38 -16.41
CA LYS A 203 -8.69 -6.29 -17.64
C LYS A 203 -7.30 -6.93 -17.50
N VAL A 204 -6.71 -6.87 -16.31
CA VAL A 204 -5.32 -7.31 -16.09
C VAL A 204 -5.21 -8.75 -15.55
N LEU A 205 -6.24 -9.25 -14.89
CA LEU A 205 -6.30 -10.62 -14.40
C LEU A 205 -6.48 -11.63 -15.53
N LYS A 206 -5.76 -12.75 -15.43
CA LYS A 206 -6.06 -13.97 -16.20
C LYS A 206 -7.48 -14.47 -15.89
N PRO A 207 -8.13 -15.21 -16.80
CA PRO A 207 -9.27 -16.05 -16.44
C PRO A 207 -8.91 -16.96 -15.26
N GLY A 208 -9.65 -16.86 -14.15
CA GLY A 208 -9.38 -17.59 -12.91
C GLY A 208 -8.30 -16.97 -12.00
N GLY A 209 -7.74 -15.81 -12.39
CA GLY A 209 -6.88 -15.00 -11.54
C GLY A 209 -7.63 -14.41 -10.34
N LYS A 210 -6.87 -13.96 -9.33
CA LYS A 210 -7.43 -13.58 -8.03
C LYS A 210 -7.14 -12.13 -7.68
N LEU A 211 -8.15 -11.40 -7.22
CA LEU A 211 -7.95 -10.16 -6.48
C LEU A 211 -7.71 -10.51 -5.01
N VAL A 212 -6.59 -10.06 -4.47
CA VAL A 212 -6.21 -10.19 -3.05
C VAL A 212 -6.21 -8.81 -2.43
N LEU A 213 -7.07 -8.59 -1.45
CA LEU A 213 -7.38 -7.26 -0.93
C LEU A 213 -7.41 -7.26 0.60
N ALA A 214 -6.66 -6.33 1.19
CA ALA A 214 -6.84 -5.85 2.56
C ALA A 214 -6.94 -4.32 2.51
N ASP A 215 -7.86 -3.72 3.26
CA ASP A 215 -8.05 -2.26 3.27
C ASP A 215 -8.80 -1.84 4.54
N TRP A 216 -8.99 -0.53 4.70
CA TRP A 216 -9.78 0.04 5.79
C TRP A 216 -11.24 0.18 5.39
N PHE A 217 -12.13 -0.09 6.35
CA PHE A 217 -13.56 -0.05 6.17
C PHE A 217 -14.21 0.68 7.33
N LYS A 218 -15.31 1.37 7.06
CA LYS A 218 -16.24 1.77 8.12
C LYS A 218 -17.28 0.68 8.36
N ASP A 219 -17.86 0.69 9.55
CA ASP A 219 -18.98 -0.20 9.89
C ASP A 219 -20.21 0.10 9.01
N GLU A 220 -21.02 -0.92 8.73
CA GLU A 220 -22.29 -0.82 8.03
C GLU A 220 -23.23 0.19 8.69
N TYR A 221 -23.22 0.23 10.02
CA TYR A 221 -24.09 1.08 10.83
C TYR A 221 -23.27 2.03 11.69
N THR A 222 -22.53 2.93 11.03
CA THR A 222 -21.86 4.03 11.73
C THR A 222 -22.86 5.16 11.99
N ASP A 223 -23.16 5.47 13.26
CA ASP A 223 -23.99 6.63 13.60
C ASP A 223 -23.23 7.95 13.40
N GLU A 224 -23.97 9.07 13.36
CA GLU A 224 -23.40 10.39 13.08
C GLU A 224 -22.34 10.82 14.11
N THR A 225 -22.50 10.43 15.38
CA THR A 225 -21.55 10.80 16.44
C THR A 225 -20.25 10.03 16.27
N THR A 226 -20.31 8.71 16.09
CA THR A 226 -19.13 7.87 15.80
C THR A 226 -18.47 8.30 14.49
N PHE A 227 -19.25 8.61 13.46
CA PHE A 227 -18.68 9.10 12.20
C PHE A 227 -17.87 10.39 12.39
N ILE A 228 -18.44 11.39 13.08
CA ILE A 228 -17.79 12.68 13.30
C ILE A 228 -16.53 12.55 14.15
N ASN A 229 -16.57 11.71 15.19
CA ASN A 229 -15.48 11.61 16.16
C ASN A 229 -14.36 10.68 15.72
N ASP A 230 -14.69 9.57 15.05
CA ASP A 230 -13.73 8.49 14.83
C ASP A 230 -13.36 8.32 13.35
N ILE A 231 -14.33 8.44 12.43
CA ILE A 231 -14.11 8.18 10.99
C ILE A 231 -13.65 9.43 10.25
N LYS A 232 -14.35 10.56 10.44
CA LYS A 232 -14.07 11.80 9.74
C LYS A 232 -12.63 12.32 9.94
N PRO A 233 -12.04 12.26 11.15
CA PRO A 233 -10.65 12.68 11.33
C PRO A 233 -9.66 11.80 10.56
N ILE A 234 -9.95 10.49 10.42
CA ILE A 234 -9.14 9.58 9.60
C ILE A 234 -9.28 9.93 8.12
N GLU A 235 -10.52 10.14 7.64
CA GLU A 235 -10.77 10.54 6.25
C GLU A 235 -10.04 11.84 5.89
N ASP A 236 -10.18 12.87 6.72
CA ASP A 236 -9.56 14.17 6.49
C ASP A 236 -8.03 14.12 6.65
N GLY A 237 -7.54 13.45 7.70
CA GLY A 237 -6.11 13.40 8.05
C GLY A 237 -5.28 12.54 7.11
N MET A 238 -5.85 11.46 6.58
CA MET A 238 -5.20 10.56 5.62
C MET A 238 -5.55 10.86 4.16
N LEU A 239 -6.30 11.94 3.91
CA LEU A 239 -6.73 12.39 2.58
C LEU A 239 -7.52 11.29 1.82
N LEU A 240 -8.41 10.60 2.52
CA LEU A 240 -9.24 9.54 1.97
C LEU A 240 -10.54 10.13 1.39
N PRO A 241 -10.99 9.68 0.21
CA PRO A 241 -12.40 9.67 -0.13
C PRO A 241 -13.21 8.96 0.96
N PRO A 242 -14.54 9.19 1.05
CA PRO A 242 -15.38 8.54 2.05
C PRO A 242 -15.14 7.03 2.11
N LEU A 243 -14.88 6.53 3.32
CA LEU A 243 -14.65 5.11 3.54
C LEU A 243 -15.91 4.33 3.19
N CYS A 244 -15.69 3.18 2.54
CA CYS A 244 -16.74 2.25 2.20
C CYS A 244 -16.86 1.17 3.28
N THR A 245 -17.99 0.48 3.29
CA THR A 245 -18.13 -0.74 4.08
C THR A 245 -17.45 -1.89 3.35
N GLN A 246 -17.12 -2.96 4.09
CA GLN A 246 -16.58 -4.19 3.51
C GLN A 246 -17.52 -4.77 2.46
N GLN A 247 -18.83 -4.79 2.76
CA GLN A 247 -19.85 -5.24 1.81
C GLN A 247 -19.92 -4.35 0.55
N GLY A 248 -19.71 -3.04 0.69
CA GLY A 248 -19.66 -2.12 -0.46
C GLY A 248 -18.54 -2.46 -1.45
N TYR A 249 -17.36 -2.86 -0.96
CA TYR A 249 -16.30 -3.35 -1.84
C TYR A 249 -16.65 -4.69 -2.51
N VAL A 250 -17.30 -5.61 -1.77
CA VAL A 250 -17.77 -6.88 -2.34
C VAL A 250 -18.76 -6.64 -3.47
N ASP A 251 -19.69 -5.70 -3.30
CA ASP A 251 -20.70 -5.38 -4.32
C ASP A 251 -20.06 -4.72 -5.55
N LEU A 252 -19.12 -3.79 -5.36
CA LEU A 252 -18.35 -3.21 -6.46
C LEU A 252 -17.55 -4.27 -7.24
N ALA A 253 -16.90 -5.20 -6.53
CA ALA A 253 -16.17 -6.30 -7.15
C ALA A 253 -17.11 -7.21 -7.97
N LYS A 254 -18.26 -7.60 -7.41
CA LYS A 254 -19.28 -8.40 -8.10
C LYS A 254 -19.82 -7.70 -9.34
N ASN A 255 -20.09 -6.40 -9.26
CA ASN A 255 -20.57 -5.60 -10.38
C ASN A 255 -19.56 -5.53 -11.53
N ALA A 256 -18.26 -5.55 -11.23
CA ALA A 256 -17.21 -5.63 -12.24
C ALA A 256 -17.06 -7.04 -12.85
N GLY A 257 -17.67 -8.07 -12.24
CA GLY A 257 -17.62 -9.46 -12.73
C GLY A 257 -16.73 -10.40 -11.92
N LEU A 258 -16.21 -9.97 -10.75
CA LEU A 258 -15.50 -10.85 -9.83
C LEU A 258 -16.47 -11.73 -9.03
N THR A 259 -16.00 -12.90 -8.61
CA THR A 259 -16.73 -13.80 -7.71
C THR A 259 -16.00 -13.93 -6.39
N VAL A 260 -16.75 -13.99 -5.29
CA VAL A 260 -16.20 -14.16 -3.94
C VAL A 260 -15.58 -15.56 -3.82
N LEU A 261 -14.28 -15.62 -3.53
CA LEU A 261 -13.54 -16.87 -3.31
C LEU A 261 -13.62 -17.34 -1.85
N SER A 262 -13.53 -16.40 -0.93
CA SER A 262 -13.66 -16.60 0.52
C SER A 262 -14.51 -15.46 1.05
N GLU A 263 -15.35 -15.76 2.04
CA GLU A 263 -16.10 -14.71 2.73
C GLU A 263 -15.15 -13.64 3.27
N PRO A 264 -15.54 -12.35 3.23
CA PRO A 264 -14.75 -11.29 3.79
C PRO A 264 -14.44 -11.55 5.27
N LYS A 265 -13.18 -11.36 5.66
CA LYS A 265 -12.72 -11.59 7.02
C LYS A 265 -12.49 -10.25 7.71
N ASP A 266 -13.23 -9.98 8.78
CA ASP A 266 -12.93 -8.89 9.69
C ASP A 266 -11.71 -9.27 10.55
N ILE A 267 -10.67 -8.43 10.50
CA ILE A 267 -9.44 -8.58 11.28
C ILE A 267 -9.17 -7.38 12.19
N SER A 268 -10.18 -6.53 12.44
CA SER A 268 -10.04 -5.26 13.16
C SER A 268 -9.37 -5.43 14.52
N GLN A 269 -9.73 -6.49 15.26
CA GLN A 269 -9.11 -6.78 16.57
C GLN A 269 -7.64 -7.20 16.46
N GLN A 270 -7.26 -7.91 15.40
CA GLN A 270 -5.91 -8.42 15.19
C GLN A 270 -4.95 -7.37 14.62
N VAL A 271 -5.47 -6.25 14.09
CA VAL A 271 -4.65 -5.14 13.56
C VAL A 271 -4.61 -3.93 14.49
N ARG A 272 -5.46 -3.90 15.53
CA ARG A 272 -5.67 -2.74 16.43
C ARG A 272 -4.38 -2.19 17.04
N LYS A 273 -3.42 -3.05 17.37
CA LYS A 273 -2.15 -2.67 17.99
C LYS A 273 -1.34 -1.72 17.11
N THR A 274 -1.50 -1.78 15.78
CA THR A 274 -0.88 -0.82 14.86
C THR A 274 -1.28 0.62 15.20
N TRP A 275 -2.53 0.85 15.61
CA TRP A 275 -3.02 2.18 16.01
C TRP A 275 -2.48 2.60 17.39
N CYS A 276 -2.35 1.63 18.32
CA CYS A 276 -1.85 1.85 19.68
C CYS A 276 -0.39 2.30 19.73
N GLU A 277 0.47 1.79 18.85
CA GLU A 277 1.89 2.18 18.83
C GLU A 277 2.12 3.65 18.48
N TYR A 278 1.07 4.36 18.02
CA TYR A 278 1.10 5.79 17.69
C TYR A 278 0.29 6.67 18.64
N HIS A 279 -0.53 6.12 19.54
CA HIS A 279 -1.33 6.87 20.51
C HIS A 279 -1.18 6.24 21.92
N VAL A 280 -0.39 6.90 22.76
CA VAL A 280 0.05 6.41 24.08
C VAL A 280 -1.07 6.37 25.14
N SER A 281 -2.28 6.88 24.86
CA SER A 281 -3.28 7.12 25.92
C SER A 281 -4.35 6.05 26.11
N ASP A 282 -4.67 5.20 25.13
CA ASP A 282 -5.90 4.38 25.18
C ASP A 282 -5.70 2.91 24.77
N CYS A 283 -4.53 2.36 25.10
CA CYS A 283 -4.25 0.93 25.16
C CYS A 283 -3.51 0.63 26.49
#